data_AF-A0A2E0YM40-F1
#
_entry.id   AF-A0A2E0YM40-F1
#
_cell.length_a   1.000
_cell.length_b   1.000
_cell.length_c   1.000
_cell.angle_alpha   90.00
_cell.angle_beta   90.00
_cell.angle_gamma   90.00
#
_symmetry.space_group_name_H-M   'P 1'
#
loop_
_entity.id
_entity.type
_entity.pdbx_description
1 polymer ?
#
loop_
_entity_poly.entity_id
_entity_poly.type
_entity_poly.pdbx_seq_one_letter_code
_entity_poly.pdbx_strand_id
1 'polypeptide(L)'
;MKTYTTTQESKHERALKHVKELRSFYGHLGIYLFFVPVFIILNVLGSDFPWAIFPIVGWGFGVLSHASETFGWNPFFSKDWEARKIQEFMNEDQEY
;
A
#
# COMPACT_ATOMS: atom_id res chain seq x y z
N MET A 1 24.33 4.59 -30.45
CA MET A 1 23.84 5.74 -29.66
C MET A 1 22.32 5.67 -29.61
N LYS A 2 21.76 5.03 -28.57
CA LYS A 2 20.30 4.94 -28.29
C LYS A 2 20.11 4.88 -26.76
N THR A 3 20.19 6.01 -26.07
CA THR A 3 20.05 6.06 -24.60
C THR A 3 19.07 7.14 -24.11
N TYR A 4 18.48 7.94 -25.01
CA TYR A 4 17.61 9.05 -24.61
C TYR A 4 16.10 8.72 -24.61
N THR A 5 15.62 7.79 -25.45
CA THR A 5 14.19 7.44 -25.53
C THR A 5 13.70 6.60 -24.34
N THR A 6 14.56 5.75 -23.77
CA THR A 6 14.23 4.87 -22.62
C THR A 6 13.82 5.66 -21.36
N THR A 7 14.33 6.88 -21.19
CA THR A 7 14.08 7.67 -19.96
C THR A 7 12.70 8.31 -19.93
N GLN A 8 12.12 8.66 -21.08
CA GLN A 8 10.77 9.23 -21.17
C GLN A 8 9.69 8.15 -21.22
N GLU A 9 9.89 7.08 -22.00
CA GLU A 9 8.98 5.92 -21.98
C GLU A 9 8.89 5.31 -20.59
N SER A 10 10.01 5.15 -19.89
CA SER A 10 10.00 4.58 -18.52
C SER A 10 9.29 5.46 -17.49
N LYS A 11 9.31 6.79 -17.62
CA LYS A 11 8.57 7.69 -16.71
C LYS A 11 7.07 7.57 -16.92
N HIS A 12 6.63 7.56 -18.17
CA HIS A 12 5.22 7.41 -18.51
C HIS A 12 4.68 6.03 -18.10
N GLU A 13 5.45 4.97 -18.36
CA GLU A 13 5.09 3.61 -17.97
C GLU A 13 5.03 3.43 -16.45
N ARG A 14 5.98 4.01 -15.70
CA ARG A 14 5.95 4.04 -14.23
C ARG A 14 4.71 4.76 -13.70
N ALA A 15 4.35 5.92 -14.27
CA ALA A 15 3.16 6.65 -13.88
C ALA A 15 1.88 5.85 -14.14
N LEU A 16 1.76 5.20 -15.29
CA LEU A 16 0.61 4.33 -15.63
C LEU A 16 0.52 3.12 -14.69
N LYS A 17 1.64 2.48 -14.38
CA LYS A 17 1.69 1.36 -13.43
C LYS A 17 1.18 1.79 -12.05
N HIS A 18 1.62 2.96 -11.58
CA HIS A 18 1.23 3.48 -10.29
C HIS A 18 -0.26 3.82 -10.22
N VAL A 19 -0.83 4.44 -11.28
CA VAL A 19 -2.27 4.70 -11.37
C VAL A 19 -3.09 3.39 -11.37
N LYS A 20 -2.58 2.34 -12.03
CA LYS A 20 -3.22 1.02 -12.04
C LYS A 20 -3.23 0.38 -10.65
N GLU A 21 -2.12 0.47 -9.91
CA GLU A 21 -2.00 0.02 -8.53
C GLU A 21 -2.97 0.78 -7.62
N LEU A 22 -3.03 2.12 -7.72
CA LEU A 22 -4.00 2.94 -6.99
C LEU A 22 -5.44 2.48 -7.25
N ARG A 23 -5.80 2.28 -8.52
CA ARG A 23 -7.17 1.85 -8.88
C ARG A 23 -7.50 0.47 -8.32
N SER A 24 -6.54 -0.45 -8.34
CA SER A 24 -6.68 -1.78 -7.73
C SER A 24 -6.90 -1.68 -6.22
N PHE A 25 -6.11 -0.84 -5.55
CA PHE A 25 -6.20 -0.59 -4.13
C PHE A 25 -7.57 -0.01 -3.74
N TYR A 26 -8.02 1.05 -4.41
CA TYR A 26 -9.33 1.65 -4.13
C TYR A 26 -10.49 0.68 -4.39
N GLY A 27 -10.37 -0.21 -5.38
CA GLY A 27 -11.34 -1.27 -5.60
C GLY A 27 -11.44 -2.22 -4.42
N HIS A 28 -10.31 -2.74 -3.95
CA HIS A 28 -10.26 -3.64 -2.78
C HIS A 28 -10.69 -2.94 -1.49
N LEU A 29 -10.26 -1.69 -1.27
CA LEU A 29 -10.66 -0.90 -0.10
C LEU A 29 -12.17 -0.61 -0.11
N GLY A 30 -12.74 -0.28 -1.27
CA GLY A 30 -14.17 -0.04 -1.41
C GLY A 30 -15.01 -1.29 -1.09
N ILE A 31 -14.59 -2.45 -1.62
CA ILE A 31 -15.20 -3.74 -1.30
C ILE A 31 -15.08 -4.02 0.20
N TYR A 32 -13.89 -3.83 0.79
CA TYR A 32 -13.67 -4.03 2.22
C TYR A 32 -14.60 -3.15 3.07
N LEU A 33 -14.66 -1.84 2.80
CA LEU A 33 -15.53 -0.91 3.51
C LEU A 33 -17.03 -1.21 3.34
N PHE A 34 -17.43 -1.82 2.23
CA PHE A 34 -18.81 -2.27 2.03
C PHE A 34 -19.13 -3.52 2.84
N PHE A 35 -18.21 -4.49 2.90
CA PHE A 35 -18.45 -5.75 3.62
C PHE A 35 -18.28 -5.64 5.14
N VAL A 36 -17.45 -4.74 5.64
CA VAL A 36 -17.29 -4.48 7.09
C VAL A 36 -18.64 -4.23 7.80
N PRO A 37 -19.50 -3.27 7.38
CA PRO A 37 -20.79 -3.06 8.02
C PRO A 37 -21.73 -4.25 7.82
N VAL A 38 -21.67 -4.95 6.69
CA VAL A 38 -22.45 -6.18 6.47
C VAL A 38 -22.09 -7.24 7.51
N PHE A 39 -20.80 -7.47 7.78
CA PHE A 39 -20.36 -8.41 8.81
C PHE A 39 -20.78 -7.98 10.22
N ILE A 40 -20.68 -6.69 10.54
CA ILE A 40 -21.11 -6.16 11.84
C ILE A 40 -22.62 -6.38 12.02
N ILE A 41 -23.43 -6.07 11.01
CA ILE A 41 -24.89 -6.27 11.06
C ILE A 41 -25.23 -7.75 11.25
N LEU A 42 -24.61 -8.64 10.48
CA LEU A 42 -24.84 -10.09 10.60
C LEU A 42 -24.43 -10.62 11.98
N ASN A 43 -23.38 -10.05 12.57
CA ASN A 43 -22.95 -10.40 13.91
C ASN A 43 -23.99 -10.01 14.96
N VAL A 44 -24.41 -8.74 14.96
CA VAL A 44 -25.41 -8.21 15.90
C VAL A 44 -26.75 -8.93 15.79
N LEU A 45 -27.15 -9.35 14.59
CA LEU A 45 -28.43 -10.03 14.36
C LEU A 45 -28.39 -11.54 14.66
N GLY A 46 -27.22 -12.17 14.60
CA GLY A 46 -27.11 -13.63 14.51
C GLY A 46 -26.27 -14.30 15.57
N SER A 47 -25.55 -13.56 16.41
CA SER A 47 -24.65 -14.18 17.40
C SER A 47 -24.33 -13.25 18.56
N ASP A 48 -24.28 -13.82 19.77
CA ASP A 48 -23.71 -13.15 20.95
C ASP A 48 -22.17 -13.09 20.91
N PHE A 49 -21.53 -13.81 19.99
CA PHE A 49 -20.09 -13.86 19.83
C PHE A 49 -19.62 -12.99 18.65
N PRO A 50 -18.62 -12.10 18.83
CA PRO A 50 -18.17 -11.13 17.83
C PRO A 50 -17.32 -11.75 16.69
N TRP A 51 -17.80 -12.82 16.05
CA TRP A 51 -17.11 -13.49 14.94
C TRP A 51 -16.75 -12.57 13.77
N ALA A 52 -17.45 -11.45 13.57
CA ALA A 52 -17.14 -10.49 12.51
C ALA A 52 -15.74 -9.88 12.65
N ILE A 53 -15.13 -9.91 13.83
CA ILE A 53 -13.77 -9.39 14.04
C ILE A 53 -12.72 -10.15 13.21
N PHE A 54 -12.89 -11.47 13.02
CA PHE A 54 -11.92 -12.29 12.31
C PHE A 54 -11.76 -11.92 10.83
N PRO A 55 -12.84 -11.86 10.01
CA PRO A 55 -12.72 -11.43 8.62
C PRO A 55 -12.34 -9.95 8.51
N ILE A 56 -12.84 -9.08 9.40
CA ILE A 56 -12.50 -7.64 9.37
C ILE A 56 -11.00 -7.44 9.60
N VAL A 57 -10.43 -8.07 10.63
CA VAL A 57 -9.00 -7.93 10.96
C VAL A 57 -8.15 -8.67 9.92
N GLY A 58 -8.50 -9.91 9.57
CA GLY A 58 -7.75 -10.71 8.61
C GLY A 58 -7.64 -10.05 7.23
N TRP A 59 -8.76 -9.58 6.66
CA TRP A 59 -8.73 -8.85 5.39
C TRP A 59 -8.17 -7.44 5.55
N GLY A 60 -8.37 -6.80 6.70
CA GLY A 60 -7.81 -5.49 7.02
C GLY A 60 -6.29 -5.47 6.89
N PHE A 61 -5.60 -6.52 7.34
CA PHE A 61 -4.15 -6.65 7.14
C PHE A 61 -3.75 -6.70 5.66
N GLY A 62 -4.51 -7.41 4.82
CA GLY A 62 -4.26 -7.46 3.37
C GLY A 62 -4.42 -6.09 2.71
N VAL A 63 -5.48 -5.35 3.08
CA VAL A 63 -5.72 -3.99 2.60
C VAL A 63 -4.60 -3.04 3.06
N LEU A 64 -4.17 -3.12 4.32
CA LEU A 64 -3.06 -2.32 4.84
C LEU A 64 -1.74 -2.62 4.13
N SER A 65 -1.45 -3.90 3.87
CA SER A 65 -0.27 -4.30 3.10
C SER A 65 -0.31 -3.70 1.70
N HIS A 66 -1.44 -3.79 1.00
CA HIS A 66 -1.57 -3.22 -0.35
C HIS A 66 -1.49 -1.68 -0.34
N ALA A 67 -1.99 -1.03 0.73
CA ALA A 67 -1.82 0.40 0.92
C ALA A 67 -0.34 0.80 1.04
N SER A 68 0.44 0.07 1.84
CA SER A 68 1.86 0.36 2.03
C SER A 68 2.66 0.29 0.72
N GLU A 69 2.38 -0.72 -0.11
CA GLU A 69 2.98 -0.88 -1.43
C GLU A 69 2.53 0.23 -2.39
N THR A 70 1.23 0.54 -2.42
CA THR A 70 0.64 1.53 -3.34
C THR A 70 1.10 2.96 -3.05
N PHE A 71 1.20 3.34 -1.77
CA PHE A 71 1.60 4.70 -1.39
C PHE A 71 3.11 4.86 -1.20
N GLY A 72 3.88 3.77 -1.34
CA GLY A 72 5.31 3.77 -1.03
C GLY A 72 5.57 4.27 0.39
N TRP A 73 4.64 4.02 1.30
CA TRP A 73 4.74 4.43 2.70
C TRP A 73 4.83 3.17 3.54
N ASN A 74 5.98 2.97 4.17
CA ASN A 74 6.12 1.92 5.15
C ASN A 74 5.46 2.39 6.46
N PRO A 75 4.38 1.75 6.95
CA PRO A 75 3.72 2.20 8.19
C PRO A 75 4.65 2.15 9.42
N PHE A 76 5.80 1.46 9.29
CA PHE A 76 6.83 1.35 10.32
C PHE A 76 7.95 2.40 10.22
N PHE A 77 8.14 3.06 9.07
CA PHE A 77 9.29 3.96 8.85
C PHE A 77 8.84 5.28 8.19
N SER A 78 9.23 6.42 8.75
CA SER A 78 8.92 7.73 8.18
C SER A 78 9.78 8.03 6.96
N LYS A 79 9.30 8.90 6.07
CA LYS A 79 10.09 9.40 4.94
C LYS A 79 11.38 10.11 5.38
N ASP A 80 11.38 10.73 6.56
CA ASP A 80 12.58 11.32 7.16
C ASP A 80 13.64 10.27 7.52
N TRP A 81 13.21 9.09 8.01
CA TRP A 81 14.13 7.98 8.28
C TRP A 81 14.74 7.45 6.98
N GLU A 82 13.93 7.28 5.92
CA GLU A 82 14.43 6.83 4.61
C GLU A 82 15.42 7.85 4.03
N ALA A 83 15.09 9.14 4.06
CA ALA A 83 15.97 10.21 3.56
C ALA A 83 17.30 10.24 4.30
N ARG A 84 17.29 10.09 5.63
CA ARG A 84 18.50 10.00 6.45
C ARG A 84 19.34 8.79 6.08
N LYS A 85 18.72 7.61 5.91
CA LYS A 85 19.45 6.38 5.56
C LYS A 85 20.07 6.44 4.17
N ILE A 86 19.36 7.00 3.20
CA ILE A 86 19.90 7.22 1.85
C ILE A 86 21.12 8.15 1.91
N GLN A 87 21.06 9.21 2.71
CA GLN A 87 22.19 10.12 2.89
C GLN A 87 23.38 9.44 3.58
N GLU A 88 23.12 8.58 4.56
CA GLU A 88 24.15 7.80 5.26
C GLU A 88 24.90 6.87 4.28
N PHE A 89 24.19 6.11 3.45
CA PHE A 89 24.80 5.25 2.42
C PHE A 89 25.55 6.06 1.35
N MET A 90 25.03 7.21 0.92
CA MET A 90 25.76 8.06 -0.04
C MET A 90 27.07 8.59 0.54
N ASN A 91 27.11 8.89 1.84
CA ASN A 91 28.33 9.36 2.50
C ASN A 91 29.33 8.21 2.72
N GLU A 92 28.86 7.00 3.05
CA GLU A 92 29.70 5.79 3.17
C GLU A 92 30.35 5.40 1.83
N ASP A 93 29.62 5.54 0.71
CA ASP A 93 30.16 5.31 -0.64
C ASP A 93 31.17 6.39 -1.09
N GLN A 94 31.17 7.58 -0.46
CA GLN A 94 32.13 8.64 -0.75
C GLN A 94 33.40 8.58 0.11
N GLU A 95 33.42 7.79 1.17
CA GLU A 95 34.59 7.58 2.03
C GLU A 95 35.53 6.45 1.53
N TYR A 96 35.23 5.82 0.39
CA TYR A 96 36.06 4.80 -0.27
C TYR A 96 36.64 5.25 -1.62
#